data_AF-A0A9P8E576-F1
#
_entry.id   AF-A0A9P8E576-F1
#
_cell.length_a   1.000
_cell.length_b   1.000
_cell.length_c   1.000
_cell.angle_alpha   90.00
_cell.angle_beta   90.00
_cell.angle_gamma   90.00
#
_symmetry.space_group_name_H-M   'P 1'
#
loop_
_entity.id
_entity.type
_entity.pdbx_description
1 polymer ?
#
loop_
_entity_poly.entity_id
_entity_poly.type
_entity_poly.pdbx_seq_one_letter_code
_entity_poly.pdbx_strand_id
1 'polypeptide(L)'
;DGDSYRSPWSNEFDPPVDDAEMSSERVRRLEVRANEAFDVYRELYYEGGTSSVYLWNLDDGFAGVALLKKSSSQTAALGAWDSIHVLEVAERGRTAKYKLTSTVILNLGTKGDALGSLDLAGNMTRQVEADMPVDADETHVANIGKLVEDMELKMRNLLQEVYFGKAKDVVGDLRSIPPLSEANRDRAAQREMISSMGR
;
A
#
# COMPACT_ATOMS: atom_id res chain seq x y z
N ASP A 1 -13.50 8.35 -17.10
CA ASP A 1 -14.87 8.76 -17.41
C ASP A 1 -15.37 7.85 -18.50
N GLY A 2 -16.39 7.05 -18.23
CA GLY A 2 -16.70 5.87 -19.05
C GLY A 2 -15.48 4.96 -19.22
N ASP A 3 -15.10 4.70 -20.47
CA ASP A 3 -13.95 3.86 -20.85
C ASP A 3 -12.64 4.66 -21.05
N SER A 4 -12.66 5.97 -20.78
CA SER A 4 -11.49 6.85 -20.93
C SER A 4 -10.81 7.15 -19.59
N TYR A 5 -9.47 7.24 -19.61
CA TYR A 5 -8.66 7.51 -18.42
C TYR A 5 -7.83 8.78 -18.58
N ARG A 6 -7.82 9.63 -17.55
CA ARG A 6 -7.05 10.88 -17.55
C ARG A 6 -5.61 10.61 -17.20
N SER A 7 -4.68 11.13 -18.00
CA SER A 7 -3.25 11.10 -17.69
C SER A 7 -2.92 12.14 -16.59
N PRO A 8 -2.16 11.78 -15.55
CA PRO A 8 -1.77 12.73 -14.50
C PRO A 8 -0.74 13.75 -15.02
N TRP A 9 -0.08 13.45 -16.15
CA TRP A 9 0.97 14.29 -16.74
C TRP A 9 0.39 15.32 -17.72
N SER A 10 -0.32 14.86 -18.76
CA SER A 10 -0.90 15.74 -19.78
C SER A 10 -2.23 16.36 -19.35
N ASN A 11 -2.91 15.77 -18.35
CA ASN A 11 -4.28 16.11 -17.97
C ASN A 11 -5.33 15.78 -19.05
N GLU A 12 -4.97 15.03 -20.08
CA GLU A 12 -5.86 14.64 -21.18
C GLU A 12 -6.41 13.23 -20.95
N PHE A 13 -7.62 12.98 -21.44
CA PHE A 13 -8.25 11.65 -21.43
C PHE A 13 -7.84 10.84 -22.66
N ASP A 14 -7.65 9.54 -22.48
CA ASP A 14 -7.48 8.58 -23.56
C ASP A 14 -8.47 7.41 -23.39
N PRO A 15 -9.36 7.14 -24.37
CA PRO A 15 -9.65 7.98 -25.54
C PRO A 15 -10.14 9.41 -25.21
N PRO A 16 -10.00 10.41 -26.11
CA PRO A 16 -10.44 11.78 -25.84
C PRO A 16 -11.94 11.90 -25.50
N VAL A 17 -12.27 12.80 -24.58
CA VAL A 17 -13.64 13.08 -24.13
C VAL A 17 -13.84 14.59 -24.02
N ASP A 18 -14.94 15.11 -24.58
CA ASP A 18 -15.21 16.55 -24.63
C ASP A 18 -15.86 17.10 -23.34
N ASP A 19 -16.69 16.29 -22.65
CA ASP A 19 -17.50 16.73 -21.49
C ASP A 19 -17.00 16.16 -20.15
N ALA A 20 -15.71 15.81 -20.06
CA ALA A 20 -15.18 15.19 -18.85
C ALA A 20 -15.09 16.18 -17.67
N GLU A 21 -15.48 15.73 -16.48
CA GLU A 21 -15.37 16.54 -15.28
C GLU A 21 -13.90 16.67 -14.84
N MET A 22 -13.44 17.92 -14.75
CA MET A 22 -12.06 18.26 -14.42
C MET A 22 -11.95 18.84 -13.01
N SER A 23 -10.83 18.55 -12.35
CA SER A 23 -10.50 19.18 -11.06
C SER A 23 -10.28 20.69 -11.22
N SER A 24 -10.50 21.44 -10.13
CA SER A 24 -10.26 22.89 -10.14
C SER A 24 -8.77 23.18 -10.38
N GLU A 25 -8.45 24.38 -10.87
CA GLU A 25 -7.04 24.76 -11.13
C GLU A 25 -6.16 24.60 -9.88
N ARG A 26 -6.70 24.92 -8.70
CA ARG A 26 -6.02 24.72 -7.41
C ARG A 26 -5.72 23.24 -7.18
N VAL A 27 -6.72 22.37 -7.27
CA VAL A 27 -6.56 20.93 -7.04
C VAL A 27 -5.66 20.29 -8.10
N ARG A 28 -5.70 20.76 -9.36
CA ARG A 28 -4.77 20.31 -10.40
C ARG A 28 -3.32 20.71 -10.09
N ARG A 29 -3.06 21.90 -9.56
CA ARG A 29 -1.70 22.28 -9.11
C ARG A 29 -1.20 21.37 -7.98
N LEU A 30 -2.07 21.08 -7.01
CA LEU A 30 -1.78 20.10 -5.95
C LEU A 30 -1.49 18.70 -6.51
N GLU A 31 -2.27 18.26 -7.49
CA GLU A 31 -2.11 16.95 -8.14
C GLU A 31 -0.76 16.82 -8.85
N VAL A 32 -0.32 17.87 -9.57
CA VAL A 32 1.00 17.90 -10.21
C VAL A 32 2.11 17.78 -9.17
N ARG A 33 2.03 18.58 -8.08
CA ARG A 33 3.00 18.51 -6.98
C ARG A 33 3.00 17.15 -6.28
N ALA A 34 1.83 16.55 -6.11
CA ALA A 34 1.73 15.23 -5.52
C ALA A 34 2.36 14.16 -6.44
N ASN A 35 2.15 14.22 -7.76
CA ASN A 35 2.81 13.30 -8.69
C ASN A 35 4.34 13.45 -8.65
N GLU A 36 4.88 14.68 -8.61
CA GLU A 36 6.32 14.91 -8.44
C GLU A 36 6.84 14.29 -7.13
N ALA A 37 6.16 14.53 -6.01
CA ALA A 37 6.58 14.01 -4.71
C ALA A 37 6.50 12.48 -4.63
N PHE A 38 5.41 11.88 -5.14
CA PHE A 38 5.21 10.44 -5.12
C PHE A 38 6.11 9.70 -6.11
N ASP A 39 6.56 10.33 -7.20
CA ASP A 39 7.57 9.75 -8.08
C ASP A 39 8.94 9.65 -7.38
N VAL A 40 9.31 10.66 -6.59
CA VAL A 40 10.51 10.60 -5.73
C VAL A 40 10.34 9.53 -4.64
N TYR A 41 9.19 9.48 -3.97
CA TYR A 41 8.90 8.44 -2.97
C TYR A 41 9.01 7.03 -3.57
N ARG A 42 8.44 6.83 -4.77
CA ARG A 42 8.53 5.58 -5.53
C ARG A 42 9.98 5.22 -5.78
N GLU A 43 10.79 6.14 -6.28
CA GLU A 43 12.19 5.86 -6.58
C GLU A 43 12.97 5.45 -5.31
N LEU A 44 12.76 6.15 -4.19
CA LEU A 44 13.44 5.87 -2.92
C LEU A 44 13.05 4.53 -2.29
N TYR A 45 11.77 4.12 -2.40
CA TYR A 45 11.26 2.94 -1.69
C TYR A 45 11.07 1.71 -2.58
N TYR A 46 10.94 1.89 -3.90
CA TYR A 46 10.65 0.82 -4.86
C TYR A 46 11.75 0.61 -5.90
N GLU A 47 12.71 1.55 -6.02
CA GLU A 47 13.83 1.50 -6.98
C GLU A 47 13.35 1.16 -8.41
N GLY A 48 12.24 1.78 -8.82
CA GLY A 48 11.57 1.54 -10.10
C GLY A 48 10.05 1.45 -9.96
N GLY A 49 9.39 0.83 -10.94
CA GLY A 49 7.92 0.74 -11.00
C GLY A 49 7.26 2.00 -11.55
N THR A 50 5.97 2.17 -11.31
CA THR A 50 5.18 3.30 -11.78
C THR A 50 4.32 3.85 -10.64
N SER A 51 4.19 5.16 -10.56
CA SER A 51 3.30 5.85 -9.64
C SER A 51 2.38 6.82 -10.38
N SER A 52 1.19 7.04 -9.83
CA SER A 52 0.26 8.04 -10.34
C SER A 52 -0.62 8.54 -9.21
N VAL A 53 -0.83 9.85 -9.16
CA VAL A 53 -1.72 10.49 -8.20
C VAL A 53 -2.82 11.22 -8.94
N TYR A 54 -4.06 11.00 -8.52
CA TYR A 54 -5.23 11.71 -9.05
C TYR A 54 -5.98 12.37 -7.91
N LEU A 55 -6.28 13.66 -8.04
CA LEU A 55 -7.06 14.43 -7.07
C LEU A 55 -8.33 14.98 -7.74
N TRP A 56 -9.41 15.06 -6.96
CA TRP A 56 -10.68 15.65 -7.38
C TRP A 56 -11.27 16.50 -6.27
N ASN A 57 -12.12 17.46 -6.65
CA ASN A 57 -12.72 18.40 -5.72
C ASN A 57 -13.77 17.70 -4.84
N LEU A 58 -13.94 18.19 -3.61
CA LEU A 58 -15.10 17.95 -2.75
C LEU A 58 -15.67 19.30 -2.31
N ASP A 59 -16.90 19.33 -1.81
CA ASP A 59 -17.52 20.56 -1.31
C ASP A 59 -16.71 21.20 -0.17
N ASP A 60 -16.20 20.38 0.76
CA ASP A 60 -15.46 20.81 1.95
C ASP A 60 -13.94 20.50 1.87
N GLY A 61 -13.39 20.37 0.66
CA GLY A 61 -11.95 20.12 0.46
C GLY A 61 -11.64 19.38 -0.83
N PHE A 62 -10.90 18.28 -0.73
CA PHE A 62 -10.56 17.45 -1.90
C PHE A 62 -10.34 15.99 -1.48
N ALA A 63 -10.44 15.09 -2.45
CA ALA A 63 -10.08 13.70 -2.30
C ALA A 63 -9.11 13.29 -3.39
N GLY A 64 -8.53 12.11 -3.24
CA GLY A 64 -7.55 11.63 -4.16
C GLY A 64 -7.25 10.16 -4.04
N VAL A 65 -6.45 9.68 -4.98
CA VAL A 65 -5.83 8.36 -4.91
C VAL A 65 -4.37 8.46 -5.31
N ALA A 66 -3.48 7.90 -4.49
CA ALA A 66 -2.10 7.64 -4.85
C ALA A 66 -1.93 6.15 -5.14
N LEU A 67 -1.43 5.85 -6.33
CA LEU A 67 -1.25 4.49 -6.85
C LEU A 67 0.24 4.24 -7.05
N LEU A 68 0.73 3.09 -6.58
CA LEU A 68 2.08 2.62 -6.86
C LEU A 68 2.02 1.18 -7.34
N LYS A 69 2.72 0.87 -8.43
CA LYS A 69 2.82 -0.47 -8.98
C LYS A 69 4.29 -0.82 -9.23
N LYS A 70 4.75 -1.90 -8.61
CA LYS A 70 6.06 -2.49 -8.88
C LYS A 70 5.88 -3.94 -9.26
N SER A 71 6.36 -4.29 -10.45
CA SER A 71 6.54 -5.67 -10.85
C SER A 71 8.03 -6.02 -10.86
N SER A 72 8.33 -7.27 -10.56
CA SER A 72 9.64 -7.88 -10.71
C SER A 72 9.44 -9.25 -11.37
N SER A 73 10.11 -9.46 -12.49
CA SER A 73 10.20 -10.77 -13.13
C SER A 73 11.65 -11.19 -13.11
N GLN A 74 12.00 -12.14 -12.25
CA GLN A 74 13.24 -12.88 -12.32
C GLN A 74 12.92 -14.29 -12.83
N THR A 75 13.90 -14.97 -13.43
CA THR A 75 13.72 -16.24 -14.17
C THR A 75 12.95 -17.32 -13.40
N ALA A 76 13.03 -17.34 -12.07
CA ALA A 76 12.35 -18.32 -11.21
C ALA A 76 11.37 -17.69 -10.20
N ALA A 77 11.27 -16.35 -10.15
CA ALA A 77 10.47 -15.63 -9.17
C ALA A 77 9.72 -14.46 -9.81
N LEU A 78 8.40 -14.47 -9.67
CA LEU A 78 7.49 -13.40 -10.03
C LEU A 78 7.07 -12.68 -8.76
N GLY A 79 7.11 -11.34 -8.80
CA GLY A 79 6.65 -10.50 -7.72
C GLY A 79 5.89 -9.31 -8.28
N ALA A 80 4.72 -9.03 -7.72
CA ALA A 80 3.98 -7.81 -7.99
C ALA A 80 3.50 -7.22 -6.67
N TRP A 81 3.75 -5.93 -6.51
CA TRP A 81 3.27 -5.11 -5.42
C TRP A 81 2.42 -3.99 -6.01
N ASP A 82 1.20 -3.88 -5.52
CA ASP A 82 0.25 -2.83 -5.87
C ASP A 82 -0.19 -2.10 -4.59
N SER A 83 0.06 -0.80 -4.52
CA SER A 83 -0.42 0.08 -3.45
C SER A 83 -1.51 1.00 -3.96
N ILE A 84 -2.61 1.08 -3.21
CA ILE A 84 -3.76 1.94 -3.49
C ILE A 84 -4.06 2.74 -2.21
N HIS A 85 -3.80 4.04 -2.26
CA HIS A 85 -4.02 4.97 -1.13
C HIS A 85 -5.12 5.95 -1.48
N VAL A 86 -6.34 5.68 -1.03
CA VAL A 86 -7.48 6.59 -1.19
C VAL A 86 -7.48 7.57 -0.02
N LEU A 87 -7.45 8.86 -0.32
CA LEU A 87 -7.42 9.94 0.66
C LEU A 87 -8.63 10.85 0.52
N GLU A 88 -9.14 11.29 1.66
CA GLU A 88 -10.20 12.28 1.79
C GLU A 88 -9.68 13.37 2.73
N VAL A 89 -9.71 14.63 2.28
CA VAL A 89 -9.20 15.80 3.01
C VAL A 89 -10.32 16.80 3.19
N ALA A 90 -10.74 17.00 4.44
CA ALA A 90 -11.70 18.03 4.81
C ALA A 90 -10.97 19.22 5.43
N GLU A 91 -11.03 20.37 4.76
CA GLU A 91 -10.31 21.59 5.13
C GLU A 91 -11.11 22.38 6.18
N ARG A 92 -10.46 22.77 7.29
CA ARG A 92 -11.06 23.50 8.42
C ARG A 92 -10.14 24.63 8.87
N GLY A 93 -10.13 25.70 8.10
CA GLY A 93 -9.28 26.88 8.38
C GLY A 93 -7.80 26.52 8.30
N ARG A 94 -7.10 26.51 9.45
CA ARG A 94 -5.66 26.20 9.55
C ARG A 94 -5.35 24.73 9.87
N THR A 95 -6.36 23.89 9.80
CA THR A 95 -6.25 22.45 10.04
C THR A 95 -7.02 21.72 8.96
N ALA A 96 -6.62 20.50 8.64
CA ALA A 96 -7.41 19.62 7.81
C ALA A 96 -7.52 18.25 8.45
N LYS A 97 -8.70 17.64 8.29
CA LYS A 97 -8.94 16.26 8.68
C LYS A 97 -8.62 15.37 7.49
N TYR A 98 -7.63 14.51 7.65
CA TYR A 98 -7.22 13.54 6.66
C TYR A 98 -7.80 12.18 7.03
N LYS A 99 -8.41 11.50 6.07
CA LYS A 99 -8.82 10.11 6.18
C LYS A 99 -8.16 9.34 5.05
N LEU A 100 -7.28 8.42 5.41
CA LEU A 100 -6.50 7.60 4.49
C LEU A 100 -6.95 6.15 4.60
N THR A 101 -7.45 5.60 3.50
CA THR A 101 -7.74 4.18 3.33
C THR A 101 -6.71 3.59 2.37
N SER A 102 -5.85 2.73 2.90
CA SER A 102 -4.76 2.13 2.13
C SER A 102 -5.01 0.64 1.93
N THR A 103 -4.83 0.18 0.70
CA THR A 103 -4.86 -1.22 0.33
C THR A 103 -3.54 -1.58 -0.34
N VAL A 104 -2.90 -2.64 0.14
CA VAL A 104 -1.74 -3.25 -0.52
C VAL A 104 -2.15 -4.63 -1.03
N ILE A 105 -1.80 -4.92 -2.28
CA ILE A 105 -1.95 -6.23 -2.90
C ILE A 105 -0.55 -6.76 -3.20
N LEU A 106 -0.29 -7.97 -2.74
CA LEU A 106 0.98 -8.66 -2.95
C LEU A 106 0.72 -9.97 -3.67
N ASN A 107 1.40 -10.17 -4.78
CA ASN A 107 1.45 -11.43 -5.50
C ASN A 107 2.91 -11.88 -5.63
N LEU A 108 3.20 -13.08 -5.14
CA LEU A 108 4.51 -13.71 -5.22
C LEU A 108 4.33 -15.10 -5.81
N GLY A 109 5.08 -15.40 -6.86
CA GLY A 109 5.14 -16.73 -7.45
C GLY A 109 6.59 -17.19 -7.51
N THR A 110 6.87 -18.40 -7.06
CA THR A 110 8.21 -19.01 -7.19
C THR A 110 8.09 -20.41 -7.77
N LYS A 111 9.01 -20.75 -8.67
CA LYS A 111 9.11 -22.08 -9.27
C LYS A 111 10.50 -22.64 -9.08
N GLY A 112 10.58 -23.89 -8.65
CA GLY A 112 11.86 -24.58 -8.52
C GLY A 112 11.69 -26.08 -8.42
N ASP A 113 12.71 -26.84 -8.81
CA ASP A 113 12.62 -28.30 -8.95
C ASP A 113 12.27 -29.02 -7.65
N ALA A 114 12.73 -28.50 -6.50
CA ALA A 114 12.45 -29.09 -5.18
C ALA A 114 11.11 -28.65 -4.56
N LEU A 115 10.63 -27.44 -4.90
CA LEU A 115 9.42 -26.85 -4.32
C LEU A 115 8.18 -27.04 -5.23
N GLY A 116 8.38 -27.31 -6.52
CA GLY A 116 7.34 -27.23 -7.52
C GLY A 116 6.99 -25.77 -7.83
N SER A 117 5.69 -25.47 -7.87
CA SER A 117 5.15 -24.11 -8.03
C SER A 117 4.51 -23.67 -6.71
N LEU A 118 4.90 -22.49 -6.22
CA LEU A 118 4.30 -21.85 -5.06
C LEU A 118 3.81 -20.47 -5.47
N ASP A 119 2.51 -20.23 -5.29
CA ASP A 119 1.88 -18.94 -5.50
C ASP A 119 1.29 -18.44 -4.17
N LEU A 120 1.71 -17.25 -3.76
CA LEU A 120 1.28 -16.54 -2.56
C LEU A 120 0.69 -15.21 -2.99
N ALA A 121 -0.62 -15.06 -2.84
CA ALA A 121 -1.35 -13.88 -3.26
C ALA A 121 -2.28 -13.40 -2.16
N GLY A 122 -2.50 -12.10 -2.11
CA GLY A 122 -3.62 -11.52 -1.39
C GLY A 122 -3.46 -10.04 -1.13
N ASN A 123 -4.25 -9.52 -0.21
CA ASN A 123 -4.34 -8.09 0.06
C ASN A 123 -4.48 -7.78 1.55
N MET A 124 -4.20 -6.54 1.91
CA MET A 124 -4.46 -5.97 3.22
C MET A 124 -4.97 -4.54 3.07
N THR A 125 -6.08 -4.24 3.75
CA THR A 125 -6.66 -2.89 3.81
C THR A 125 -6.63 -2.35 5.23
N ARG A 126 -6.22 -1.09 5.38
CA ARG A 126 -6.20 -0.34 6.65
C ARG A 126 -6.71 1.08 6.44
N GLN A 127 -7.29 1.65 7.50
CA GLN A 127 -7.76 3.03 7.52
C GLN A 127 -7.14 3.77 8.70
N VAL A 128 -6.79 5.03 8.51
CA VAL A 128 -6.37 5.96 9.56
C VAL A 128 -7.03 7.32 9.33
N GLU A 129 -7.32 8.02 10.42
CA GLU A 129 -7.74 9.41 10.41
C GLU A 129 -6.78 10.25 11.25
N ALA A 130 -6.46 11.46 10.79
CA ALA A 130 -5.60 12.39 11.50
C ALA A 130 -6.02 13.84 11.22
N ASP A 131 -6.07 14.66 12.25
CA ASP A 131 -6.17 16.11 12.12
C ASP A 131 -4.75 16.70 12.13
N MET A 132 -4.37 17.42 11.08
CA MET A 132 -3.03 17.99 10.94
C MET A 132 -3.10 19.49 10.58
N PRO A 133 -2.14 20.30 11.03
CA PRO A 133 -2.07 21.72 10.67
C PRO A 133 -1.77 21.89 9.18
N VAL A 134 -2.33 22.96 8.61
CA VAL A 134 -2.14 23.36 7.21
C VAL A 134 -1.84 24.86 7.18
N ASP A 135 -0.65 25.19 6.71
CA ASP A 135 -0.21 26.58 6.54
C ASP A 135 -0.37 27.06 5.09
N ALA A 136 -0.12 26.16 4.13
CA ALA A 136 -0.24 26.40 2.70
C ALA A 136 -0.66 25.13 1.96
N ASP A 137 -0.97 25.26 0.67
CA ASP A 137 -1.37 24.15 -0.20
C ASP A 137 -0.31 23.04 -0.23
N GLU A 138 0.97 23.39 -0.23
CA GLU A 138 2.09 22.46 -0.21
C GLU A 138 2.14 21.60 1.06
N THR A 139 1.61 22.12 2.18
CA THR A 139 1.53 21.37 3.44
C THR A 139 0.66 20.13 3.29
N HIS A 140 -0.37 20.16 2.43
CA HIS A 140 -1.19 18.97 2.18
C HIS A 140 -0.38 17.83 1.57
N VAL A 141 0.50 18.12 0.60
CA VAL A 141 1.31 17.08 -0.05
C VAL A 141 2.24 16.42 0.96
N ALA A 142 2.87 17.22 1.84
CA ALA A 142 3.73 16.71 2.90
C ALA A 142 2.94 15.87 3.94
N ASN A 143 1.78 16.36 4.39
CA ASN A 143 0.93 15.64 5.34
C ASN A 143 0.45 14.31 4.77
N ILE A 144 0.00 14.30 3.50
CA ILE A 144 -0.42 13.09 2.78
C ILE A 144 0.74 12.11 2.66
N GLY A 145 1.91 12.59 2.22
CA GLY A 145 3.10 11.76 2.07
C GLY A 145 3.48 11.06 3.37
N LYS A 146 3.47 11.79 4.49
CA LYS A 146 3.74 11.23 5.82
C LYS A 146 2.74 10.14 6.21
N LEU A 147 1.44 10.37 5.99
CA LEU A 147 0.40 9.39 6.30
C LEU A 147 0.55 8.11 5.46
N VAL A 148 0.87 8.26 4.18
CA VAL A 148 1.11 7.13 3.28
C VAL A 148 2.35 6.34 3.68
N GLU A 149 3.46 7.02 3.94
CA GLU A 149 4.72 6.40 4.37
C GLU A 149 4.55 5.60 5.67
N ASP A 150 3.95 6.21 6.70
CA ASP A 150 3.68 5.55 7.97
C ASP A 150 2.75 4.34 7.81
N MET A 151 1.76 4.42 6.93
CA MET A 151 0.79 3.35 6.69
C MET A 151 1.41 2.21 5.88
N GLU A 152 2.13 2.50 4.81
CA GLU A 152 2.84 1.48 4.01
C GLU A 152 3.86 0.72 4.86
N LEU A 153 4.64 1.42 5.69
CA LEU A 153 5.63 0.78 6.56
C LEU A 153 4.96 -0.21 7.52
N LYS A 154 3.85 0.19 8.17
CA LYS A 154 3.09 -0.69 9.06
C LYS A 154 2.50 -1.89 8.31
N MET A 155 1.91 -1.67 7.14
CA MET A 155 1.31 -2.75 6.35
C MET A 155 2.37 -3.71 5.81
N ARG A 156 3.53 -3.22 5.38
CA ARG A 156 4.66 -4.06 4.92
C ARG A 156 5.14 -5.01 6.02
N ASN A 157 5.31 -4.50 7.25
CA ASN A 157 5.70 -5.32 8.39
C ASN A 157 4.65 -6.41 8.70
N LEU A 158 3.36 -6.06 8.67
CA LEU A 158 2.28 -7.01 8.91
C LEU A 158 2.16 -8.06 7.80
N LEU A 159 2.35 -7.68 6.54
CA LEU A 159 2.33 -8.60 5.40
C LEU A 159 3.45 -9.63 5.52
N GLN A 160 4.65 -9.22 5.94
CA GLN A 160 5.76 -10.14 6.16
C GLN A 160 5.43 -11.20 7.23
N GLU A 161 4.85 -10.78 8.35
CA GLU A 161 4.47 -11.70 9.44
C GLU A 161 3.34 -12.66 9.00
N VAL A 162 2.31 -12.15 8.33
CA VAL A 162 1.14 -12.96 7.98
C VAL A 162 1.43 -13.91 6.81
N TYR A 163 2.07 -13.45 5.74
CA TYR A 163 2.28 -14.27 4.54
C TYR A 163 3.29 -15.38 4.76
N PHE A 164 4.42 -15.07 5.37
CA PHE A 164 5.49 -16.06 5.54
C PHE A 164 5.40 -16.80 6.88
N GLY A 165 4.86 -16.16 7.92
CA GLY A 165 4.66 -16.79 9.22
C GLY A 165 3.51 -17.78 9.20
N LYS A 166 2.28 -17.30 8.99
CA LYS A 166 1.08 -18.16 9.11
C LYS A 166 1.02 -19.26 8.06
N ALA A 167 1.39 -18.97 6.81
CA ALA A 167 1.37 -20.01 5.77
C ALA A 167 2.37 -21.14 6.10
N LYS A 168 3.56 -20.78 6.59
CA LYS A 168 4.57 -21.75 7.04
C LYS A 168 4.06 -22.58 8.22
N ASP A 169 3.44 -21.93 9.21
CA ASP A 169 2.89 -22.64 10.37
C ASP A 169 1.80 -23.64 9.96
N VAL A 170 0.84 -23.23 9.13
CA VAL A 170 -0.24 -24.10 8.66
C VAL A 170 0.30 -25.28 7.86
N VAL A 171 1.24 -25.06 6.93
CA VAL A 171 1.87 -26.15 6.15
C VAL A 171 2.65 -27.09 7.09
N GLY A 172 3.36 -26.54 8.07
CA GLY A 172 4.10 -27.32 9.06
C GLY A 172 3.21 -28.18 9.96
N ASP A 173 2.02 -27.69 10.32
CA ASP A 173 1.04 -28.42 11.12
C ASP A 173 0.37 -29.54 10.31
N LEU A 174 0.23 -29.39 8.99
CA LEU A 174 -0.31 -30.44 8.11
C LEU A 174 0.72 -31.55 7.84
N ARG A 175 2.00 -31.19 7.68
CA ARG A 175 3.07 -32.14 7.40
C ARG A 175 4.39 -31.66 7.98
N SER A 176 4.76 -32.20 9.14
CA SER A 176 6.06 -32.00 9.76
C SER A 176 7.05 -33.11 9.38
N ILE A 177 8.34 -32.76 9.28
CA ILE A 177 9.44 -33.73 9.13
C ILE A 177 9.65 -34.53 10.43
N PRO A 178 9.79 -33.89 11.61
CA PRO A 178 9.74 -34.61 12.88
C PRO A 178 8.30 -35.07 13.18
N PRO A 179 8.09 -36.11 14.01
CA PRO A 179 6.76 -36.48 14.48
C PRO A 179 6.04 -35.29 15.11
N LEU A 180 4.79 -35.04 14.71
CA LEU A 180 3.96 -33.95 15.25
C LEU A 180 3.88 -33.99 16.79
N SER A 181 3.92 -35.18 17.39
CA SER A 181 3.94 -35.36 18.84
C SER A 181 5.18 -34.75 19.50
N GLU A 182 6.36 -34.87 18.89
CA GLU A 182 7.61 -34.27 19.39
C GLU A 182 7.61 -32.76 19.16
N ALA A 183 7.24 -32.30 17.96
CA ALA A 183 7.15 -30.88 17.64
C ALA A 183 6.17 -30.13 18.57
N ASN A 184 5.04 -30.75 18.90
CA ASN A 184 4.07 -30.19 19.85
C ASN A 184 4.60 -30.15 21.29
N ARG A 185 5.38 -31.15 21.69
CA ARG A 185 5.99 -31.22 23.02
C ARG A 185 7.04 -30.13 23.20
N ASP A 186 7.86 -29.89 22.16
CA ASP A 186 8.88 -28.84 22.15
C ASP A 186 8.24 -27.44 22.15
N ARG A 187 7.19 -27.20 21.34
CA ARG A 187 6.42 -25.95 21.36
C ARG A 187 5.79 -25.69 22.74
N ALA A 188 5.26 -26.72 23.40
CA ALA A 188 4.70 -26.59 24.74
C ALA A 188 5.78 -26.23 25.78
N ALA A 189 6.93 -26.91 25.75
CA ALA A 189 8.06 -26.61 26.63
C ALA A 189 8.61 -25.19 26.41
N GLN A 190 8.70 -24.73 25.14
CA GLN A 190 9.08 -23.35 24.83
C GLN A 190 8.08 -22.32 25.38
N ARG A 191 6.77 -22.55 25.21
CA ARG A 191 5.73 -21.67 25.78
C ARG A 191 5.81 -21.59 27.30
N GLU A 192 6.06 -22.73 27.95
CA GLU A 192 6.17 -22.81 29.40
C GLU A 192 7.41 -22.06 29.92
N MET A 193 8.55 -22.15 29.21
CA MET A 193 9.74 -21.34 29.51
C MET A 193 9.51 -19.83 29.31
N ILE A 194 8.87 -19.41 28.22
CA ILE A 194 8.60 -17.98 27.96
C ILE A 194 7.65 -17.42 29.03
N SER A 195 6.63 -18.20 29.41
CA SER A 195 5.70 -17.86 30.49
C SER A 195 6.38 -17.76 31.86
N SER A 196 7.36 -18.62 32.15
CA SER A 196 8.09 -18.60 33.42
C SER A 196 9.14 -17.49 33.50
N MET A 197 9.67 -17.02 32.37
CA MET A 197 10.57 -15.86 32.30
C MET A 197 9.84 -14.50 32.35
N GLY A 198 8.52 -14.49 32.11
CA GLY A 198 7.66 -13.31 32.23
C GLY A 198 7.10 -13.06 33.64
N ARG A 199 7.58 -13.79 34.65
CA ARG A 199 7.26 -13.60 36.08
C ARG A 199 8.43 -13.01 36.85
#